data_AF-F8KUT0-F1
#
_entry.id   AF-F8KUT0-F1
#
_cell.length_a   1.000
_cell.length_b   1.000
_cell.length_c   1.000
_cell.angle_alpha   90.00
_cell.angle_beta   90.00
_cell.angle_gamma   90.00
#
_symmetry.space_group_name_H-M   'P 1'
#
loop_
_entity.id
_entity.type
_entity.pdbx_description
1 polymer ?
#
loop_
_entity_poly.entity_id
_entity_poly.type
_entity_poly.pdbx_seq_one_letter_code
_entity_poly.pdbx_strand_id
1 'polypeptide(L)'
;MNKLNTALNNTSSFTELYTITKDIKEGVSFFGFRYVSVQGYRGRVHIDKLSLAIQSVIKKNCDYDETNRAKLKEISFKITDLYKSNDKTLKQKNIITRLFCEIRDSCRCIKEQGVGPRFQWEMGSENKLYKLYTANQYLSSFGVDPTKEKNLVPGLLFRYLTIWYAPSKKKRKSPEEIALKKLRKNHFYVGIPDTENKV
;
A
#
# COMPACT_ATOMS: atom_id res chain seq x y z
N MET A 1 14.33 10.53 -22.35
CA MET A 1 14.08 10.73 -20.90
C MET A 1 12.57 10.87 -20.68
N ASN A 2 11.95 9.96 -19.93
CA ASN A 2 10.49 9.91 -19.77
C ASN A 2 9.97 11.04 -18.85
N LYS A 3 8.76 11.54 -19.13
CA LYS A 3 8.10 12.53 -18.26
C LYS A 3 7.62 11.84 -16.98
N LEU A 4 7.92 12.42 -15.81
CA LEU A 4 7.54 11.85 -14.50
C LEU A 4 6.03 11.61 -14.38
N ASN A 5 5.22 12.58 -14.83
CA ASN A 5 3.76 12.47 -14.81
C ASN A 5 3.26 11.28 -15.65
N THR A 6 3.84 11.08 -16.84
CA THR A 6 3.48 9.96 -17.73
C THR A 6 3.88 8.63 -17.11
N ALA A 7 5.09 8.56 -16.53
CA ALA A 7 5.55 7.35 -15.85
C ALA A 7 4.60 6.94 -14.72
N LEU A 8 4.25 7.88 -13.83
CA LEU A 8 3.35 7.62 -12.70
C LEU A 8 1.94 7.19 -13.13
N ASN A 9 1.40 7.77 -14.22
CA ASN A 9 0.06 7.40 -14.70
C ASN A 9 0.04 6.01 -15.38
N ASN A 10 1.15 5.61 -15.99
CA ASN A 10 1.24 4.35 -16.73
C ASN A 10 1.69 3.17 -15.84
N THR A 11 2.24 3.45 -14.66
CA THR A 11 2.68 2.40 -13.74
C THR A 11 1.53 1.48 -13.38
N SER A 12 1.74 0.18 -13.60
CA SER A 12 0.79 -0.87 -13.26
C SER A 12 1.29 -1.81 -12.17
N SER A 13 2.53 -1.70 -11.73
CA SER A 13 3.13 -2.61 -10.72
C SER A 13 3.74 -1.86 -9.53
N PHE A 14 3.75 -2.50 -8.36
CA PHE A 14 4.44 -1.94 -7.18
C PHE A 14 5.95 -1.84 -7.38
N THR A 15 6.55 -2.71 -8.19
CA THR A 15 7.99 -2.70 -8.47
C THR A 15 8.41 -1.47 -9.28
N GLU A 16 7.65 -1.12 -10.32
CA GLU A 16 7.88 0.11 -11.07
C GLU A 16 7.67 1.34 -10.19
N LEU A 17 6.58 1.35 -9.41
CA LEU A 17 6.26 2.46 -8.54
C LEU A 17 7.32 2.67 -7.46
N TYR A 18 7.84 1.58 -6.90
CA TYR A 18 8.96 1.59 -5.96
C TYR A 18 10.21 2.23 -6.58
N THR A 19 10.56 1.80 -7.80
CA THR A 19 11.73 2.33 -8.52
C THR A 19 11.61 3.83 -8.77
N ILE A 20 10.41 4.35 -9.04
CA ILE A 20 10.17 5.78 -9.21
C ILE A 20 10.26 6.52 -7.86
N THR A 21 9.76 5.92 -6.79
CA THR A 21 9.55 6.60 -5.50
C THR A 21 10.77 6.61 -4.58
N LYS A 22 11.71 5.67 -4.72
CA LYS A 22 12.90 5.58 -3.86
C LYS A 22 13.74 6.87 -3.84
N ASP A 23 13.94 7.48 -5.00
CA ASP A 23 14.85 8.63 -5.21
C ASP A 23 14.09 9.96 -5.35
N ILE A 24 12.88 10.04 -4.81
CA ILE A 24 12.09 11.27 -4.80
C ILE A 24 12.73 12.35 -3.93
N LYS A 25 12.77 13.56 -4.49
CA LYS A 25 13.07 14.82 -3.80
C LYS A 25 11.85 15.73 -3.86
N GLU A 26 11.50 16.31 -2.72
CA GLU A 26 10.41 17.28 -2.61
C GLU A 26 10.89 18.73 -2.75
N GLY A 27 9.95 19.63 -2.99
CA GLY A 27 10.21 21.06 -2.98
C GLY A 27 8.93 21.88 -2.92
N VAL A 28 9.08 23.13 -2.48
CA VAL A 28 8.01 24.13 -2.45
C VAL A 28 8.49 25.35 -3.23
N SER A 29 7.75 25.71 -4.28
CA SER A 29 8.03 26.91 -5.07
C SER A 29 7.67 28.18 -4.30
N PHE A 30 8.19 29.32 -4.73
CA PHE A 30 7.79 30.63 -4.22
C PHE A 30 6.25 30.88 -4.30
N PHE A 31 5.60 30.45 -5.38
CA PHE A 31 4.15 30.56 -5.59
C PHE A 31 3.33 29.44 -4.92
N GLY A 32 3.86 28.83 -3.86
CA GLY A 32 3.17 27.84 -3.05
C GLY A 32 2.88 26.49 -3.73
N PHE A 33 3.44 26.22 -4.91
CA PHE A 33 3.35 24.91 -5.54
C PHE A 33 4.25 23.88 -4.83
N ARG A 34 3.63 22.79 -4.36
CA ARG A 34 4.30 21.66 -3.69
C ARG A 34 4.54 20.57 -4.71
N TYR A 35 5.79 20.15 -4.86
CA TYR A 35 6.15 19.24 -5.94
C TYR A 35 7.19 18.21 -5.52
N VAL A 36 7.25 17.15 -6.32
CA VAL A 36 8.30 16.16 -6.29
C VAL A 36 9.01 16.10 -7.64
N SER A 37 10.27 15.70 -7.58
CA SER A 37 11.13 15.40 -8.72
C SER A 37 11.89 14.11 -8.45
N VAL A 38 12.22 13.38 -9.52
CA VAL A 38 12.96 12.12 -9.46
C VAL A 38 14.12 12.21 -10.43
N GLN A 39 15.31 11.85 -9.96
CA GLN A 39 16.48 11.77 -10.83
C GLN A 39 16.23 10.75 -11.96
N GLY A 40 16.58 11.10 -13.19
CA GLY A 40 16.31 10.26 -14.37
C GLY A 40 14.95 10.51 -15.05
N TYR A 41 14.04 11.29 -14.42
CA TYR A 41 12.77 11.69 -15.03
C TYR A 41 12.74 13.19 -15.34
N ARG A 42 12.04 13.53 -16.43
CA ARG A 42 11.83 14.94 -16.82
C ARG A 42 10.60 15.50 -16.11
N GLY A 43 10.78 16.67 -15.48
CA GLY A 43 9.70 17.49 -14.94
C GLY A 43 9.45 17.29 -13.44
N ARG A 44 8.44 18.00 -12.95
CA ARG A 44 8.00 17.98 -11.55
C ARG A 44 6.51 17.68 -11.53
N VAL A 45 6.04 16.98 -10.51
CA VAL A 45 4.62 16.69 -10.31
C VAL A 45 4.20 17.09 -8.91
N HIS A 46 2.91 17.35 -8.71
CA HIS A 46 2.37 17.59 -7.37
C HIS A 46 2.57 16.34 -6.50
N ILE A 47 2.87 16.51 -5.19
CA ILE A 47 3.10 15.39 -4.25
C ILE A 47 1.94 14.36 -4.33
N ASP A 48 0.71 14.84 -4.41
CA ASP A 48 -0.50 14.01 -4.47
C ASP A 48 -0.61 13.11 -5.70
N LYS A 49 0.15 13.37 -6.77
CA LYS A 49 0.20 12.44 -7.89
C LYS A 49 0.76 11.08 -7.49
N LEU A 50 1.62 11.04 -6.47
CA LEU A 50 2.18 9.79 -5.95
C LEU A 50 1.14 8.97 -5.20
N SER A 51 0.37 9.59 -4.29
CA SER A 51 -0.67 8.89 -3.53
C SER A 51 -1.75 8.37 -4.47
N LEU A 52 -2.15 9.16 -5.47
CA LEU A 52 -3.08 8.72 -6.51
C LEU A 52 -2.54 7.57 -7.37
N ALA A 53 -1.25 7.59 -7.73
CA ALA A 53 -0.63 6.49 -8.48
C ALA A 53 -0.65 5.18 -7.69
N ILE A 54 -0.33 5.23 -6.38
CA ILE A 54 -0.44 4.06 -5.50
C ILE A 54 -1.87 3.56 -5.44
N GLN A 55 -2.84 4.44 -5.20
CA GLN A 55 -4.25 4.05 -5.16
C GLN A 55 -4.70 3.39 -6.47
N SER A 56 -4.20 3.87 -7.62
CA SER A 56 -4.46 3.27 -8.93
C SER A 56 -3.87 1.85 -9.04
N VAL A 57 -2.61 1.66 -8.64
CA VAL A 57 -1.96 0.33 -8.66
C VAL A 57 -2.66 -0.63 -7.70
N ILE A 58 -3.05 -0.18 -6.51
CA ILE A 58 -3.82 -0.93 -5.52
C ILE A 58 -5.17 -1.36 -6.06
N LYS A 59 -5.87 -0.47 -6.78
CA LYS A 59 -7.16 -0.79 -7.41
C LYS A 59 -7.02 -1.84 -8.52
N LYS A 60 -5.86 -1.90 -9.19
CA LYS A 60 -5.60 -2.85 -10.28
C LYS A 60 -5.06 -4.20 -9.81
N ASN A 61 -4.29 -4.23 -8.72
CA ASN A 61 -3.65 -5.44 -8.20
C ASN A 61 -4.05 -5.70 -6.75
N CYS A 62 -4.83 -6.76 -6.51
CA CYS A 62 -5.25 -7.15 -5.16
C CYS A 62 -4.37 -8.25 -4.51
N ASP A 63 -3.47 -8.89 -5.26
CA ASP A 63 -2.59 -9.91 -4.70
C ASP A 63 -1.24 -9.33 -4.24
N TYR A 64 -1.23 -8.92 -2.97
CA TYR A 64 -0.03 -8.48 -2.28
C TYR A 64 0.80 -9.67 -1.79
N ASP A 65 1.64 -10.24 -2.65
CA ASP A 65 2.73 -11.11 -2.21
C ASP A 65 3.61 -10.41 -1.14
N GLU A 66 4.32 -11.17 -0.32
CA GLU A 66 5.19 -10.66 0.75
C GLU A 66 6.20 -9.62 0.22
N THR A 67 6.76 -9.85 -0.96
CA THR A 67 7.66 -8.90 -1.64
C THR A 67 6.96 -7.58 -1.98
N ASN A 68 5.74 -7.67 -2.50
CA ASN A 68 4.93 -6.50 -2.85
C ASN A 68 4.45 -5.73 -1.61
N ARG A 69 4.17 -6.43 -0.49
CA ARG A 69 3.86 -5.78 0.79
C ARG A 69 5.05 -5.04 1.36
N ALA A 70 6.25 -5.61 1.29
CA ALA A 70 7.47 -4.95 1.74
C ALA A 70 7.71 -3.65 0.95
N LYS A 71 7.60 -3.72 -0.39
CA LYS A 71 7.69 -2.54 -1.26
C LYS A 71 6.59 -1.52 -0.95
N LEU A 72 5.34 -1.94 -0.84
CA LEU A 72 4.22 -1.05 -0.51
C LEU A 72 4.43 -0.35 0.83
N LYS A 73 4.95 -1.07 1.84
CA LYS A 73 5.31 -0.49 3.14
C LYS A 73 6.34 0.62 2.99
N GLU A 74 7.42 0.39 2.24
CA GLU A 74 8.46 1.39 2.01
C GLU A 74 7.93 2.60 1.24
N ILE A 75 7.16 2.38 0.17
CA ILE A 75 6.54 3.48 -0.59
C ILE A 75 5.61 4.28 0.33
N SER A 76 4.81 3.60 1.15
CA SER A 76 3.86 4.27 2.05
C SER A 76 4.57 5.13 3.09
N PHE A 77 5.68 4.65 3.65
CA PHE A 77 6.52 5.47 4.54
C PHE A 77 7.10 6.67 3.80
N LYS A 78 7.65 6.46 2.60
CA LYS A 78 8.23 7.54 1.79
C LYS A 78 7.22 8.66 1.55
N ILE A 79 5.99 8.34 1.10
CA ILE A 79 4.96 9.38 0.88
C ILE A 79 4.58 10.10 2.17
N THR A 80 4.44 9.36 3.26
CA THR A 80 4.12 9.95 4.57
C THR A 80 5.21 10.92 5.01
N ASP A 81 6.47 10.55 4.82
CA ASP A 81 7.61 11.40 5.14
C ASP A 81 7.68 12.62 4.21
N LEU A 82 7.31 12.49 2.93
CA LEU A 82 7.21 13.62 2.01
C LEU A 82 6.16 14.64 2.47
N TYR A 83 4.98 14.19 2.93
CA TYR A 83 3.96 15.11 3.46
C TYR A 83 4.44 15.81 4.72
N LYS A 84 5.06 15.08 5.66
CA LYS A 84 5.62 15.66 6.89
C LYS A 84 6.74 16.65 6.61
N SER A 85 7.63 16.33 5.69
CA SER A 85 8.75 17.18 5.35
C SER A 85 8.30 18.41 4.55
N ASN A 86 7.29 18.27 3.69
CA ASN A 86 6.61 19.40 3.08
C ASN A 86 5.99 20.34 4.14
N ASP A 87 5.35 19.81 5.19
CA ASP A 87 4.82 20.65 6.28
C ASP A 87 5.93 21.37 7.04
N LYS A 88 7.02 20.68 7.34
CA LYS A 88 8.19 21.28 7.99
C LYS A 88 8.77 22.39 7.12
N THR A 89 8.92 22.14 5.83
CA THR A 89 9.40 23.12 4.85
C THR A 89 8.48 24.33 4.80
N LEU A 90 7.16 24.13 4.78
CA LEU A 90 6.19 25.21 4.75
C LEU A 90 6.25 26.09 6.00
N LYS A 91 6.43 25.49 7.19
CA LYS A 91 6.62 26.22 8.45
C LYS A 91 7.87 27.10 8.44
N GLN A 92 8.89 26.72 7.67
CA GLN A 92 10.15 27.47 7.53
C GLN A 92 10.10 28.53 6.41
N LYS A 93 9.05 28.57 5.58
CA LYS A 93 8.93 29.57 4.51
C LYS A 93 8.41 30.91 5.05
N ASN A 94 8.72 31.97 4.32
CA ASN A 94 8.23 33.31 4.62
C ASN A 94 6.70 33.43 4.49
N ILE A 95 6.14 34.48 5.09
CA ILE A 95 4.69 34.73 5.16
C ILE A 95 4.07 34.81 3.76
N ILE A 96 4.76 35.42 2.79
CA ILE A 96 4.28 35.55 1.40
C ILE A 96 4.09 34.16 0.74
N THR A 97 5.09 33.28 0.86
CA THR A 97 5.00 31.91 0.32
C THR A 97 3.90 31.12 1.02
N ARG A 98 3.73 31.32 2.34
CA ARG A 98 2.65 30.70 3.12
C ARG A 98 1.27 31.17 2.66
N LEU A 99 1.10 32.48 2.41
CA LEU A 99 -0.14 33.03 1.86
C LEU A 99 -0.46 32.43 0.50
N PHE A 100 0.52 32.34 -0.41
CA PHE A 100 0.31 31.67 -1.70
C PHE A 100 -0.06 30.20 -1.55
N CYS A 101 0.53 29.48 -0.58
CA CYS A 101 0.13 28.11 -0.24
C CYS A 101 -1.33 28.04 0.23
N GLU A 102 -1.76 28.94 1.11
CA GLU A 102 -3.13 28.97 1.66
C GLU A 102 -4.18 29.30 0.59
N ILE A 103 -3.89 30.29 -0.27
CA ILE A 103 -4.75 30.62 -1.42
C ILE A 103 -4.89 29.40 -2.32
N ARG A 104 -3.79 28.71 -2.60
CA ARG A 104 -3.78 27.56 -3.51
C ARG A 104 -4.52 26.37 -2.93
N ASP A 105 -4.36 26.10 -1.64
CA ASP A 105 -5.13 25.07 -0.93
C ASP A 105 -6.63 25.41 -0.93
N SER A 106 -6.99 26.67 -0.69
CA SER A 106 -8.39 27.13 -0.72
C SER A 106 -9.02 26.96 -2.11
N CYS A 107 -8.33 27.42 -3.17
CA CYS A 107 -8.77 27.24 -4.55
C CYS A 107 -8.93 25.76 -4.92
N ARG A 108 -8.09 24.90 -4.34
CA ARG A 108 -8.13 23.47 -4.60
C ARG A 108 -9.28 22.79 -3.87
N CYS A 109 -9.55 23.14 -2.62
CA CYS A 109 -10.73 22.68 -1.89
C CYS A 109 -12.02 22.99 -2.64
N ILE A 110 -12.12 24.18 -3.25
CA ILE A 110 -13.27 24.58 -4.07
C ILE A 110 -13.39 23.70 -5.33
N LYS A 111 -12.28 23.41 -6.01
CA LYS A 111 -12.27 22.61 -7.26
C LYS A 111 -12.51 21.12 -7.04
N GLU A 112 -12.02 20.55 -5.95
CA GLU A 112 -12.02 19.10 -5.74
C GLU A 112 -13.31 18.57 -5.09
N GLN A 113 -14.21 19.44 -4.60
CA GLN A 113 -15.54 19.11 -4.00
C GLN A 113 -15.55 17.79 -3.20
N GLY A 114 -14.52 17.61 -2.37
CA GLY A 114 -14.28 16.32 -1.74
C GLY A 114 -13.00 16.31 -0.93
N VAL A 115 -12.71 15.15 -0.37
CA VAL A 115 -11.56 14.92 0.49
C VAL A 115 -10.30 14.81 -0.37
N GLY A 116 -9.39 15.78 -0.26
CA GLY A 116 -8.17 15.82 -1.08
C GLY A 116 -7.28 14.57 -0.89
N PRO A 117 -6.52 14.15 -1.92
CA PRO A 117 -5.65 12.97 -1.89
C PRO A 117 -4.76 12.84 -0.65
N ARG A 118 -4.27 13.96 -0.11
CA ARG A 118 -3.49 13.98 1.13
C ARG A 118 -4.31 13.53 2.33
N PHE A 119 -5.51 14.08 2.52
CA PHE A 119 -6.37 13.67 3.63
C PHE A 119 -6.78 12.21 3.49
N GLN A 120 -7.16 11.78 2.28
CA GLN A 120 -7.43 10.35 2.01
C GLN A 120 -6.22 9.49 2.35
N TRP A 121 -5.01 9.96 2.04
CA TRP A 121 -3.79 9.26 2.38
C TRP A 121 -3.55 9.17 3.89
N GLU A 122 -3.71 10.27 4.63
CA GLU A 122 -3.43 10.33 6.07
C GLU A 122 -4.49 9.61 6.91
N MET A 123 -5.76 9.81 6.58
CA MET A 123 -6.92 9.28 7.33
C MET A 123 -7.43 7.94 6.80
N GLY A 124 -7.13 7.61 5.55
CA GLY A 124 -7.57 6.38 4.91
C GLY A 124 -6.81 5.13 5.37
N SER A 125 -7.21 4.02 4.79
CA SER A 125 -6.59 2.70 5.04
C SER A 125 -5.52 2.36 4.00
N GLU A 126 -5.45 3.13 2.92
CA GLU A 126 -4.57 2.96 1.78
C GLU A 126 -3.10 2.98 2.19
N ASN A 127 -2.75 3.89 3.11
CA ASN A 127 -1.39 3.98 3.65
C ASN A 127 -1.00 2.80 4.56
N LYS A 128 -1.96 1.94 4.95
CA LYS A 128 -1.81 0.78 5.85
C LYS A 128 -2.10 -0.55 5.15
N LEU A 129 -2.40 -0.55 3.85
CA LEU A 129 -2.76 -1.77 3.11
C LEU A 129 -1.67 -2.85 3.17
N TYR A 130 -0.39 -2.47 3.34
CA TYR A 130 0.71 -3.43 3.54
C TYR A 130 0.57 -4.29 4.82
N LYS A 131 -0.31 -3.93 5.75
CA LYS A 131 -0.61 -4.71 6.97
C LYS A 131 -1.69 -5.76 6.76
N LEU A 132 -2.34 -5.75 5.60
CA LEU A 132 -3.51 -6.54 5.30
C LEU A 132 -3.16 -7.74 4.42
N TYR A 133 -3.90 -8.82 4.62
CA TYR A 133 -3.71 -10.12 3.97
C TYR A 133 -5.05 -10.58 3.39
N THR A 134 -5.06 -11.07 2.15
CA THR A 134 -6.22 -11.83 1.66
C THR A 134 -6.35 -13.15 2.43
N ALA A 135 -7.51 -13.82 2.40
CA ALA A 135 -7.70 -15.08 3.12
C ALA A 135 -6.66 -16.15 2.73
N ASN A 136 -6.36 -16.30 1.44
CA ASN A 136 -5.37 -17.24 0.93
C ASN A 136 -3.95 -16.90 1.40
N GLN A 137 -3.61 -15.61 1.43
CA GLN A 137 -2.34 -15.13 1.92
C GLN A 137 -2.21 -15.33 3.43
N TYR A 138 -3.27 -15.06 4.18
CA TYR A 138 -3.31 -15.25 5.63
C TYR A 138 -3.12 -16.74 5.98
N LEU A 139 -3.82 -17.63 5.27
CA LEU A 139 -3.64 -19.08 5.42
C LEU A 139 -2.22 -19.53 5.06
N SER A 140 -1.63 -18.97 4.00
CA SER A 140 -0.28 -19.32 3.58
C SER A 140 0.78 -18.82 4.54
N SER A 141 0.65 -17.60 5.06
CA SER A 141 1.64 -16.97 5.96
C SER A 141 1.50 -17.40 7.43
N PHE A 142 0.29 -17.74 7.89
CA PHE A 142 0.03 -18.06 9.30
C PHE A 142 -0.47 -19.49 9.54
N GLY A 143 -0.81 -20.24 8.48
CA GLY A 143 -1.33 -21.60 8.59
C GLY A 143 -2.73 -21.68 9.22
N VAL A 144 -3.44 -20.56 9.31
CA VAL A 144 -4.77 -20.42 9.90
C VAL A 144 -5.73 -19.87 8.86
N ASP A 145 -6.90 -20.49 8.71
CA ASP A 145 -7.95 -19.99 7.83
C ASP A 145 -8.73 -18.91 8.57
N PRO A 146 -8.64 -17.63 8.15
CA PRO A 146 -9.24 -16.55 8.89
C PRO A 146 -10.76 -16.55 8.81
N THR A 147 -11.36 -17.20 7.80
CA THR A 147 -12.81 -17.32 7.67
C THR A 147 -13.44 -18.26 8.70
N LYS A 148 -12.62 -19.12 9.33
CA LYS A 148 -13.05 -20.11 10.32
C LYS A 148 -12.67 -19.73 11.75
N GLU A 149 -11.87 -18.69 11.95
CA GLU A 149 -11.44 -18.25 13.29
C GLU A 149 -12.45 -17.25 13.86
N LYS A 150 -13.21 -17.69 14.87
CA LYS A 150 -14.29 -16.89 15.50
C LYS A 150 -13.82 -15.56 16.12
N ASN A 151 -12.52 -15.41 16.37
CA ASN A 151 -11.93 -14.24 17.04
C ASN A 151 -11.24 -13.28 16.05
N LEU A 152 -11.20 -13.61 14.76
CA LEU A 152 -10.71 -12.68 13.76
C LEU A 152 -11.87 -11.82 13.31
N VAL A 153 -11.70 -10.50 13.41
CA VAL A 153 -12.62 -9.54 12.80
C VAL A 153 -12.14 -9.32 11.37
N PRO A 154 -13.01 -9.46 10.35
CA PRO A 154 -12.66 -9.04 8.99
C PRO A 154 -12.14 -7.60 9.04
N GLY A 155 -10.93 -7.37 8.54
CA GLY A 155 -10.48 -6.03 8.23
C GLY A 155 -11.33 -5.42 7.11
N LEU A 156 -11.07 -4.15 6.81
CA LEU A 156 -11.81 -3.32 5.84
C LEU A 156 -12.34 -4.12 4.64
N LEU A 157 -13.64 -4.01 4.34
CA LEU A 157 -14.18 -4.44 3.06
C LEU A 157 -13.65 -3.51 1.96
N PHE A 158 -12.50 -3.83 1.39
CA PHE A 158 -11.99 -3.09 0.22
C PHE A 158 -12.67 -3.66 -1.02
N ARG A 159 -13.72 -2.97 -1.50
CA ARG A 159 -14.39 -3.22 -2.79
C ARG A 159 -14.51 -4.73 -3.12
N TYR A 160 -15.19 -5.51 -2.27
CA TYR A 160 -15.50 -6.95 -2.47
C TYR A 160 -14.45 -7.99 -2.03
N LEU A 161 -13.32 -7.60 -1.43
CA LEU A 161 -12.37 -8.53 -0.82
C LEU A 161 -12.34 -8.39 0.71
N THR A 162 -12.52 -9.51 1.42
CA THR A 162 -12.25 -9.59 2.87
C THR A 162 -10.75 -9.70 3.10
N ILE A 163 -10.21 -8.73 3.83
CA ILE A 163 -8.79 -8.63 4.16
C ILE A 163 -8.60 -8.65 5.66
N TRP A 164 -7.51 -9.23 6.12
CA TRP A 164 -7.26 -9.54 7.53
C TRP A 164 -5.97 -8.90 8.01
N TYR A 165 -5.95 -8.43 9.25
CA TYR A 165 -4.72 -7.92 9.88
C TYR A 165 -3.82 -9.07 10.30
N ALA A 166 -2.51 -8.88 10.19
CA ALA A 166 -1.56 -9.81 10.79
C ALA A 166 -1.87 -10.04 12.29
N PRO A 167 -1.79 -11.28 12.79
CA PRO A 167 -2.02 -11.56 14.20
C PRO A 167 -0.98 -10.83 15.06
N SER A 168 -1.39 -10.40 16.27
CA SER A 168 -0.43 -9.85 17.24
C SER A 168 0.65 -10.90 17.56
N LYS A 169 1.86 -10.46 17.95
CA LYS A 169 3.13 -11.22 17.99
C LYS A 169 3.11 -12.64 18.59
N LYS A 170 2.02 -13.08 19.24
CA LYS A 170 1.89 -14.37 19.92
C LYS A 170 1.65 -15.60 19.02
N LYS A 171 1.47 -15.47 17.70
CA LYS A 171 1.12 -16.62 16.83
C LYS A 171 1.84 -16.69 15.47
N ARG A 172 3.12 -16.30 15.37
CA ARG A 172 3.89 -16.62 14.15
C ARG A 172 4.33 -18.08 14.23
N LYS A 173 3.77 -18.93 13.36
CA LYS A 173 4.31 -20.27 13.12
C LYS A 173 5.53 -20.17 12.22
N SER A 174 6.53 -21.02 12.43
CA SER A 174 7.73 -21.00 11.59
C SER A 174 7.40 -21.49 10.17
N PRO A 175 8.16 -21.10 9.13
CA PRO A 175 7.99 -21.61 7.78
C PRO A 175 8.02 -23.16 7.71
N GLU A 176 8.82 -23.79 8.56
CA GLU A 176 8.91 -25.25 8.70
C GLU A 176 7.62 -25.85 9.27
N GLU A 177 7.03 -25.24 10.30
CA GLU A 177 5.74 -25.67 10.85
C GLU A 177 4.60 -25.57 9.83
N ILE A 178 4.65 -24.57 8.95
CA ILE A 178 3.68 -24.39 7.86
C ILE A 178 3.86 -25.49 6.80
N ALA A 179 5.11 -25.78 6.41
CA ALA A 179 5.44 -26.84 5.46
C ALA A 179 5.03 -28.24 5.98
N LEU A 180 5.33 -28.53 7.25
CA LEU A 180 4.92 -29.76 7.95
C LEU A 180 3.39 -29.91 7.98
N LYS A 181 2.66 -28.82 8.23
CA LYS A 181 1.19 -28.85 8.22
C LYS A 181 0.64 -29.10 6.81
N LYS A 182 1.25 -28.54 5.75
CA LYS A 182 0.87 -28.81 4.36
C LYS A 182 1.13 -30.28 3.97
N LEU A 183 2.29 -30.82 4.35
CA LEU A 183 2.64 -32.24 4.14
C LEU A 183 1.65 -33.17 4.84
N ARG A 184 1.32 -32.91 6.11
CA ARG A 184 0.30 -33.70 6.84
C ARG A 184 -1.08 -33.64 6.20
N LYS A 185 -1.46 -32.49 5.62
CA LYS A 185 -2.75 -32.33 4.95
C LYS A 185 -2.82 -33.10 3.62
N ASN A 186 -1.71 -33.21 2.91
CA ASN A 186 -1.61 -33.98 1.67
C ASN A 186 -1.46 -35.49 1.92
N HIS A 187 -0.82 -35.91 3.02
CA HIS A 187 -0.72 -37.32 3.41
C HIS A 187 -2.03 -37.92 3.93
N PHE A 188 -3.01 -37.12 4.32
CA PHE A 188 -4.35 -37.59 4.68
C PHE A 188 -5.25 -37.91 3.47
N TYR A 189 -4.75 -37.73 2.23
CA TYR A 189 -5.42 -38.09 0.98
C TYR A 189 -4.71 -39.25 0.24
N VAL A 190 -3.93 -40.08 0.93
CA VAL A 190 -3.54 -41.38 0.40
C VAL A 190 -4.42 -42.41 1.08
N GLY A 191 -5.46 -42.82 0.35
CA GLY A 191 -6.52 -43.70 0.82
C GLY A 191 -5.97 -45.00 1.41
N ILE A 192 -6.60 -45.41 2.51
CA ILE A 192 -6.59 -46.80 2.94
C ILE A 192 -7.28 -47.59 1.82
N PRO A 193 -6.63 -48.57 1.16
CA PRO A 193 -7.34 -49.44 0.25
C PRO A 193 -8.26 -50.32 1.09
N ASP A 194 -9.56 -50.26 0.81
CA ASP A 194 -10.55 -51.19 1.33
C ASP A 194 -10.15 -52.61 0.88
N THR A 195 -9.63 -53.41 1.81
CA THR A 195 -9.50 -54.85 1.61
C THR A 195 -10.88 -55.46 1.70
N GLU A 196 -11.50 -55.68 0.53
CA GLU A 196 -12.58 -56.64 0.34
C GLU A 196 -12.12 -58.02 0.85
N ASN A 197 -12.69 -58.49 1.96
CA ASN A 197 -12.70 -59.92 2.26
C ASN A 197 -13.91 -60.54 1.57
N LYS A 198 -13.65 -61.16 0.42
CA LYS A 198 -14.52 -62.16 -0.21
C LYS A 198 -14.00 -63.57 0.14
N VAL A 199 -14.96 -64.37 0.61
CA VAL A 199 -14.99 -65.84 0.83
C VAL A 199 -14.31 -66.34 2.10
#